data_AF-A0A7W6H8R8-F1
#
_entry.id   AF-A0A7W6H8R8-F1
#
_cell.length_a   1.000
_cell.length_b   1.000
_cell.length_c   1.000
_cell.angle_alpha   90.00
_cell.angle_beta   90.00
_cell.angle_gamma   90.00
#
_symmetry.space_group_name_H-M   'P 1'
#
loop_
_entity.id
_entity.type
_entity.pdbx_description
1 polymer ?
#
loop_
_entity_poly.entity_id
_entity_poly.type
_entity_poly.pdbx_seq_one_letter_code
_entity_poly.pdbx_strand_id
1 'polypeptide(L)'
;MSLYSARASTSAGIELMGHEILVLGMSPRWRGPLAIGRAVMRDAIDAAPVRALMERLGVGTSADVVAVLAKAQASRTGLVRGRRHTMDEDSDLAATRHARAFIRGVLAGLVGTTELFVSGGAEHQGPDGGGPVAMIARRRAGVSET
;
A
#
# COMPACT_ATOMS: atom_id res chain seq x y z
N MET A 1 3.36 -9.17 -16.17
CA MET A 1 4.58 -9.43 -15.38
C MET A 1 4.26 -10.57 -14.40
N SER A 2 4.97 -11.70 -14.46
CA SER A 2 4.62 -12.93 -13.70
C SER A 2 5.42 -13.14 -12.41
N LEU A 3 6.60 -12.52 -12.29
CA LEU A 3 7.45 -12.63 -11.11
C LEU A 3 7.36 -11.35 -10.27
N TYR A 4 6.90 -11.48 -9.03
CA TYR A 4 6.82 -10.35 -8.10
C TYR A 4 6.84 -10.81 -6.63
N SER A 5 7.20 -9.90 -5.74
CA SER A 5 7.04 -10.04 -4.30
C SER A 5 5.73 -9.39 -3.83
N ALA A 6 4.96 -10.11 -3.02
CA ALA A 6 3.75 -9.59 -2.37
C ALA A 6 4.06 -8.75 -1.10
N ARG A 7 5.34 -8.44 -0.84
CA ARG A 7 5.80 -7.79 0.40
C ARG A 7 6.81 -6.67 0.18
N ALA A 8 7.49 -6.64 -0.97
CA ALA A 8 8.52 -5.66 -1.23
C ALA A 8 7.91 -4.28 -1.46
N SER A 9 8.52 -3.26 -0.87
CA SER A 9 8.25 -1.86 -1.16
C SER A 9 9.59 -1.14 -1.26
N THR A 10 10.07 -0.92 -2.47
CA THR A 10 11.35 -0.29 -2.75
C THR A 10 11.14 1.14 -3.22
N SER A 11 12.10 2.00 -2.92
CA SER A 11 12.15 3.38 -3.38
C SER A 11 13.58 3.69 -3.77
N ALA A 12 13.75 4.53 -4.79
CA ALA A 12 15.05 5.01 -5.23
C ALA A 12 15.18 6.51 -4.90
N GLY A 13 16.42 6.91 -4.61
CA GLY A 13 16.81 8.28 -4.31
C GLY A 13 18.26 8.50 -4.73
N ILE A 14 18.64 9.74 -5.02
CA ILE A 14 19.98 10.11 -5.49
C ILE A 14 20.99 10.21 -4.33
N GLU A 15 20.50 10.32 -3.10
CA GLU A 15 21.24 10.65 -1.89
C GLU A 15 22.12 9.52 -1.33
N LEU A 16 22.02 8.30 -1.87
CA LEU A 16 22.70 7.12 -1.33
C LEU A 16 23.29 6.22 -2.43
N MET A 17 24.43 5.60 -2.14
CA MET A 17 25.13 4.68 -3.06
C MET A 17 24.91 3.19 -2.71
N GLY A 18 24.19 2.92 -1.62
CA GLY A 18 23.95 1.58 -1.09
C GLY A 18 22.47 1.20 -1.09
N HIS A 19 22.05 0.38 -0.12
CA HIS A 19 20.65 0.03 0.10
C HIS A 19 20.34 0.04 1.59
N GLU A 20 19.23 0.67 1.97
CA GLU A 20 18.69 0.58 3.31
C GLU A 20 17.52 -0.42 3.33
N ILE A 21 17.56 -1.37 4.27
CA ILE A 21 16.57 -2.45 4.33
C ILE A 21 15.86 -2.41 5.68
N LEU A 22 14.55 -2.13 5.65
CA LEU A 22 13.67 -2.17 6.81
C LEU A 22 12.70 -3.36 6.69
N VAL A 23 12.69 -4.23 7.69
CA VAL A 23 11.76 -5.37 7.77
C VAL A 23 10.73 -5.13 8.86
N LEU A 24 9.46 -5.11 8.47
CA LEU A 24 8.32 -4.96 9.37
C LEU A 24 7.51 -6.27 9.41
N GLY A 25 7.15 -6.73 10.60
CA GLY A 25 6.41 -7.98 10.77
C GLY A 25 5.89 -8.20 12.19
N MET A 26 5.21 -9.33 12.37
CA MET A 26 4.77 -9.80 13.68
C MET A 26 5.67 -10.92 14.16
N SER A 27 5.93 -10.97 15.46
CA SER A 27 6.74 -12.01 16.11
C SER A 27 6.07 -12.43 17.43
N PRO A 28 6.01 -13.74 17.76
CA PRO A 28 5.47 -14.21 19.03
C PRO A 28 6.32 -13.77 20.24
N ARG A 29 7.54 -13.28 20.00
CA ARG A 29 8.43 -12.76 21.04
C ARG A 29 8.32 -11.25 21.24
N TRP A 30 7.54 -10.55 20.42
CA TRP A 30 7.36 -9.10 20.52
C TRP A 30 6.09 -8.77 21.31
N ARG A 31 6.13 -7.68 22.07
CA ARG A 31 5.00 -7.13 22.82
C ARG A 31 4.79 -5.67 22.43
N GLY A 32 3.57 -5.19 22.58
CA GLY A 32 3.20 -3.81 22.28
C GLY A 32 1.81 -3.71 21.67
N PRO A 33 1.27 -2.50 21.52
CA PRO A 33 -0.09 -2.29 21.06
C PRO A 33 -0.23 -2.33 19.53
N LEU A 34 0.88 -2.37 18.80
CA LEU A 34 0.89 -2.29 17.34
C LEU A 34 0.83 -3.68 16.70
N ALA A 35 0.04 -3.78 15.62
CA ALA A 35 0.02 -4.92 14.74
C ALA A 35 0.16 -4.45 13.28
N ILE A 36 0.86 -5.24 12.47
CA ILE A 36 0.97 -5.02 11.02
C ILE A 36 0.27 -6.15 10.27
N GLY A 37 -0.47 -5.79 9.23
CA GLY A 37 -1.00 -6.72 8.24
C GLY A 37 -0.66 -6.25 6.82
N ARG A 38 -0.92 -7.13 5.84
CA ARG A 38 -0.70 -6.80 4.42
C ARG A 38 -1.80 -7.30 3.50
N ALA A 39 -1.88 -6.66 2.33
CA ALA A 39 -2.69 -7.02 1.18
C ALA A 39 -1.90 -6.74 -0.11
N VAL A 40 -2.44 -7.17 -1.25
CA VAL A 40 -1.92 -6.83 -2.58
C VAL A 40 -3.10 -6.34 -3.42
N MET A 41 -3.02 -5.10 -3.90
CA MET A 41 -3.94 -4.57 -4.90
C MET A 41 -3.57 -5.15 -6.27
N ARG A 42 -4.55 -5.66 -7.01
CA ARG A 42 -4.34 -6.22 -8.36
C ARG A 42 -4.25 -5.15 -9.44
N ASP A 43 -4.89 -4.01 -9.22
CA ASP A 43 -4.87 -2.83 -10.08
C ASP A 43 -5.02 -1.56 -9.22
N ALA A 44 -4.91 -0.40 -9.85
CA ALA A 44 -4.94 0.90 -9.19
C ALA A 44 -6.24 1.24 -8.44
N ILE A 45 -7.34 0.51 -8.66
CA ILE A 45 -8.64 0.72 -8.01
C ILE A 45 -9.12 -0.52 -7.22
N ASP A 46 -8.23 -1.49 -6.97
CA ASP A 46 -8.58 -2.73 -6.28
C ASP A 46 -8.67 -2.54 -4.76
N ALA A 47 -9.80 -2.02 -4.30
CA ALA A 47 -10.07 -1.75 -2.89
C ALA A 47 -10.35 -3.01 -2.04
N ALA A 48 -10.76 -4.12 -2.66
CA ALA A 48 -11.27 -5.28 -1.91
C ALA A 48 -10.22 -5.91 -0.98
N PRO A 49 -8.95 -6.14 -1.41
CA PRO A 49 -7.92 -6.67 -0.51
C PRO A 49 -7.60 -5.74 0.67
N VAL A 50 -7.74 -4.42 0.48
CA VAL A 50 -7.47 -3.42 1.52
C VAL A 50 -8.59 -3.41 2.57
N ARG A 51 -9.85 -3.53 2.16
CA ARG A 51 -10.99 -3.69 3.10
C ARG A 51 -10.85 -4.95 3.94
N ALA A 52 -10.55 -6.08 3.31
CA ALA A 52 -10.31 -7.34 4.03
C ALA A 52 -9.13 -7.25 5.01
N LEU A 53 -8.10 -6.47 4.67
CA LEU A 53 -7.01 -6.16 5.59
C LEU A 53 -7.47 -5.32 6.79
N MET A 54 -8.27 -4.28 6.57
CA MET A 54 -8.84 -3.45 7.63
C MET A 54 -9.69 -4.28 8.60
N GLU A 55 -10.56 -5.15 8.08
CA GLU A 55 -11.38 -6.06 8.88
C GLU A 55 -10.52 -6.99 9.74
N ARG A 56 -9.50 -7.63 9.15
CA ARG A 56 -8.59 -8.51 9.89
C ARG A 56 -7.78 -7.79 10.96
N LEU A 57 -7.48 -6.51 10.78
CA LEU A 57 -6.82 -5.68 11.79
C LEU A 57 -7.79 -5.06 12.80
N GLY A 58 -9.11 -5.19 12.58
CA GLY A 58 -10.14 -4.58 13.41
C GLY A 58 -10.19 -3.06 13.28
N VAL A 59 -9.78 -2.51 12.15
CA VAL A 59 -9.77 -1.06 11.93
C VAL A 59 -11.18 -0.51 11.94
N GLY A 60 -11.41 0.54 12.74
CA GLY A 60 -12.74 1.16 12.92
C GLY A 60 -13.61 0.47 13.97
N THR A 61 -13.30 -0.77 14.37
CA THR A 61 -14.03 -1.52 15.40
C THR A 61 -13.23 -1.62 16.70
N SER A 62 -12.03 -2.18 16.64
CA SER A 62 -11.16 -2.48 17.79
C SER A 62 -9.73 -1.95 17.64
N ALA A 63 -9.42 -1.27 16.55
CA ALA A 63 -8.10 -0.71 16.27
C ALA A 63 -8.17 0.59 15.46
N ASP A 64 -7.16 1.42 15.62
CA ASP A 64 -6.98 2.66 14.87
C ASP A 64 -5.76 2.57 13.96
N VAL A 65 -5.86 3.13 12.75
CA VAL A 65 -4.75 3.12 11.78
C VAL A 65 -3.65 4.04 12.27
N VAL A 66 -2.41 3.54 12.26
CA VAL A 66 -1.20 4.30 12.59
C VAL A 66 -0.41 4.64 11.33
N ALA A 67 -0.32 3.71 10.40
CA ALA A 67 0.35 3.94 9.12
C ALA A 67 -0.24 3.05 8.03
N VAL A 68 -0.26 3.58 6.81
CA VAL A 68 -0.50 2.83 5.58
C VAL A 68 0.69 3.04 4.66
N LEU A 69 1.25 1.95 4.18
CA LEU A 69 2.43 1.89 3.31
C LEU A 69 2.00 1.18 2.03
N ALA A 70 2.02 1.85 0.89
CA ALA A 70 1.55 1.28 -0.36
C ALA A 70 2.51 1.54 -1.53
N LYS A 71 2.52 0.61 -2.48
CA LYS A 71 3.11 0.79 -3.80
C LYS A 71 2.05 1.16 -4.83
N ALA A 72 2.45 1.99 -5.78
CA ALA A 72 1.61 2.52 -6.84
C ALA A 72 2.34 2.44 -8.18
N GLN A 73 1.66 1.96 -9.22
CA GLN A 73 2.21 1.88 -10.58
C GLN A 73 1.11 2.12 -11.60
N ALA A 74 1.45 2.76 -12.71
CA ALA A 74 0.63 2.71 -13.91
C ALA A 74 0.70 1.29 -14.51
N SER A 75 -0.42 0.80 -15.04
CA SER A 75 -0.40 -0.51 -15.72
C SER A 75 0.34 -0.37 -17.04
N ARG A 76 1.32 -1.24 -17.30
CA ARG A 76 2.06 -1.23 -18.57
C ARG A 76 1.20 -1.56 -19.79
N THR A 77 -0.03 -2.05 -19.59
CA THR A 77 -0.98 -2.25 -20.67
C THR A 77 -1.64 -0.95 -21.13
N GLY A 78 -1.44 0.17 -20.43
CA GLY A 78 -2.16 1.43 -20.65
C GLY A 78 -3.62 1.39 -20.21
N LEU A 79 -4.04 0.33 -19.50
CA LEU A 79 -5.43 0.05 -19.14
C LEU A 79 -5.59 -0.22 -17.65
N VAL A 80 -6.67 0.30 -17.06
CA VAL A 80 -7.23 -0.18 -15.78
C VAL A 80 -8.60 -0.77 -16.07
N ARG A 81 -8.75 -2.09 -15.84
CA ARG A 81 -9.99 -2.85 -16.10
C ARG A 81 -10.60 -2.60 -17.49
N GLY A 82 -9.73 -2.61 -18.51
CA GLY A 82 -10.12 -2.40 -19.91
C GLY A 82 -10.37 -0.94 -20.31
N ARG A 83 -10.18 0.03 -19.39
CA ARG A 83 -10.30 1.47 -19.68
C ARG A 83 -8.92 2.09 -19.81
N ARG A 84 -8.71 2.82 -20.90
CA ARG A 84 -7.46 3.53 -21.19
C ARG A 84 -7.16 4.60 -20.14
N HIS A 85 -5.89 4.71 -19.75
CA HIS A 85 -5.34 5.87 -19.04
C HIS A 85 -4.21 6.52 -19.84
N THR A 86 -3.83 7.74 -19.48
CA THR A 86 -2.76 8.51 -20.15
C THR A 86 -1.43 8.50 -19.39
N MET A 87 -1.36 7.86 -18.22
CA MET A 87 -0.22 8.01 -17.29
C MET A 87 1.16 7.73 -17.91
N ASP A 88 1.27 6.79 -18.84
CA ASP A 88 2.55 6.43 -19.49
C ASP A 88 2.85 7.26 -20.75
N GLU A 89 1.85 7.97 -21.28
CA GLU A 89 1.93 8.76 -22.52
C GLU A 89 1.96 10.27 -22.23
N ASP A 90 1.86 10.67 -20.96
CA ASP A 90 1.90 12.06 -20.52
C ASP A 90 3.35 12.55 -20.49
N SER A 91 3.71 13.44 -21.41
CA SER A 91 5.06 14.02 -21.51
C SER A 91 5.33 15.09 -20.46
N ASP A 92 4.30 15.64 -19.82
CA ASP A 92 4.40 16.74 -18.88
C ASP A 92 4.56 16.23 -17.45
N LEU A 93 3.90 15.11 -17.14
CA LEU A 93 3.91 14.51 -15.81
C LEU A 93 4.31 13.04 -15.83
N ALA A 94 5.42 12.73 -15.17
CA ALA A 94 5.90 11.34 -15.08
C ALA A 94 4.84 10.38 -14.50
N ALA A 95 4.69 9.19 -15.10
CA ALA A 95 3.71 8.17 -14.73
C ALA A 95 3.63 7.88 -13.22
N THR A 96 4.78 7.83 -12.53
CA THR A 96 4.81 7.56 -11.08
C THR A 96 4.14 8.66 -10.25
N ARG A 97 4.10 9.91 -10.74
CA ARG A 97 3.38 11.02 -10.07
C ARG A 97 1.87 10.83 -10.20
N HIS A 98 1.37 10.46 -11.38
CA HIS A 98 -0.04 10.10 -11.56
C HIS A 98 -0.44 8.93 -10.66
N ALA A 99 0.33 7.84 -10.72
CA ALA A 99 0.03 6.62 -9.97
C ALA A 99 -0.03 6.88 -8.45
N ARG A 100 0.93 7.64 -7.91
CA ARG A 100 0.93 8.03 -6.49
C ARG A 100 -0.32 8.84 -6.12
N ALA A 101 -0.66 9.86 -6.90
CA ALA A 101 -1.80 10.72 -6.62
C ALA A 101 -3.12 9.92 -6.67
N PHE A 102 -3.33 9.15 -7.73
CA PHE A 102 -4.55 8.38 -7.95
C PHE A 102 -4.77 7.31 -6.86
N ILE A 103 -3.76 6.46 -6.61
CA ILE A 103 -3.87 5.38 -5.63
C ILE A 103 -3.93 5.93 -4.21
N ARG A 104 -3.23 7.03 -3.89
CA ARG A 104 -3.39 7.71 -2.58
C ARG A 104 -4.83 8.19 -2.39
N GLY A 105 -5.48 8.73 -3.42
CA GLY A 105 -6.89 9.11 -3.37
C GLY A 105 -7.82 7.93 -3.09
N VAL A 106 -7.62 6.81 -3.79
CA VAL A 106 -8.37 5.56 -3.56
C VAL A 106 -8.22 5.08 -2.12
N LEU A 107 -6.97 5.00 -1.61
CA LEU A 107 -6.70 4.55 -0.25
C LEU A 107 -7.22 5.53 0.80
N ALA A 108 -7.06 6.84 0.59
CA ALA A 108 -7.56 7.85 1.52
C ALA A 108 -9.10 7.80 1.64
N GLY A 109 -9.80 7.58 0.53
CA GLY A 109 -11.26 7.39 0.54
C GLY A 109 -11.72 6.13 1.28
N LEU A 110 -10.85 5.13 1.44
CA LEU A 110 -11.15 3.92 2.23
C LEU A 110 -10.80 4.08 3.71
N VAL A 111 -9.64 4.67 3.99
CA VAL A 111 -9.05 4.72 5.33
C VAL A 111 -9.55 5.93 6.12
N GLY A 112 -9.98 7.00 5.45
CA GLY A 112 -10.48 8.22 6.09
C GLY A 112 -9.39 9.21 6.50
N THR A 113 -8.15 9.05 6.04
CA THR A 113 -7.06 10.01 6.23
C THR A 113 -6.18 10.09 4.99
N THR A 114 -5.55 11.25 4.78
CA THR A 114 -4.56 11.47 3.73
C THR A 114 -3.13 11.23 4.18
N GLU A 115 -2.89 11.00 5.48
CA GLU A 115 -1.58 10.69 6.07
C GLU A 115 -1.13 9.26 5.74
N LEU A 116 -0.89 9.02 4.45
CA LEU A 116 -0.54 7.73 3.87
C LEU A 116 0.82 7.82 3.17
N PHE A 117 1.66 6.81 3.36
CA PHE A 117 2.88 6.64 2.58
C PHE A 117 2.55 5.86 1.30
N VAL A 118 2.60 6.53 0.15
CA VAL A 118 2.37 5.92 -1.17
C VAL A 118 3.57 6.17 -2.06
N SER A 119 4.31 5.12 -2.38
CA SER A 119 5.51 5.17 -3.21
C SER A 119 5.22 4.68 -4.64
N GLY A 120 5.74 5.41 -5.64
CA GLY A 120 5.55 5.09 -7.06
C GLY A 120 6.56 4.07 -7.60
N GLY A 121 6.24 3.41 -8.72
CA GLY A 121 7.08 2.40 -9.36
C GLY A 121 7.04 1.07 -8.61
N ALA A 122 6.18 0.14 -9.03
CA ALA A 122 5.94 -1.14 -8.36
C ALA A 122 6.50 -2.33 -9.15
N GLU A 123 7.60 -2.13 -9.86
CA GLU A 123 8.26 -3.17 -10.64
C GLU A 123 8.62 -4.35 -9.72
N HIS A 124 8.11 -5.54 -10.05
CA HIS A 124 8.22 -6.77 -9.25
C HIS A 124 7.67 -6.66 -7.81
N GLN A 125 6.86 -5.65 -7.51
CA GLN A 125 6.26 -5.40 -6.20
C GLN A 125 4.74 -5.51 -6.34
N GLY A 126 4.22 -6.74 -6.38
CA GLY A 126 2.83 -7.01 -6.77
C GLY A 126 2.67 -7.25 -8.27
N PRO A 127 1.44 -7.54 -8.73
CA PRO A 127 1.15 -7.68 -10.15
C PRO A 127 1.29 -6.34 -10.87
N ASP A 128 1.44 -6.42 -12.20
CA ASP A 128 1.51 -5.27 -13.10
C ASP A 128 0.31 -4.32 -12.93
N GLY A 129 0.58 -3.02 -12.68
CA GLY A 129 -0.45 -2.01 -12.40
C GLY A 129 -1.06 -2.07 -10.99
N GLY A 130 -0.62 -3.02 -10.17
CA GLY A 130 -1.01 -3.19 -8.77
C GLY A 130 0.09 -2.81 -7.80
N GLY A 131 0.03 -3.37 -6.58
CA GLY A 131 1.04 -3.14 -5.56
C GLY A 131 0.70 -3.70 -4.19
N PRO A 132 1.69 -4.07 -3.35
CA PRO A 132 1.44 -4.38 -1.96
C PRO A 132 0.99 -3.16 -1.17
N VAL A 133 0.14 -3.42 -0.19
CA VAL A 133 -0.29 -2.47 0.84
C VAL A 133 -0.03 -3.13 2.18
N ALA A 134 0.68 -2.43 3.06
CA ALA A 134 0.82 -2.78 4.46
C ALA A 134 0.12 -1.74 5.33
N MET A 135 -0.48 -2.20 6.43
CA MET A 135 -1.18 -1.35 7.37
C MET A 135 -0.71 -1.69 8.77
N ILE A 136 -0.29 -0.66 9.51
CA ILE A 136 0.02 -0.73 10.94
C ILE A 136 -1.17 -0.15 11.68
N ALA A 137 -1.72 -0.90 12.61
CA ALA A 137 -2.84 -0.49 13.43
C ALA A 137 -2.49 -0.65 14.92
N ARG A 138 -3.03 0.25 15.74
CA ARG A 138 -2.97 0.20 17.20
C ARG A 138 -4.22 -0.51 17.71
N ARG A 139 -4.04 -1.64 18.39
CA ARG A 139 -5.13 -2.33 19.09
C ARG A 139 -5.61 -1.44 20.23
N ARG A 140 -6.92 -1.20 20.33
CA ARG A 140 -7.50 -0.57 21.50
C ARG A 140 -7.31 -1.53 22.68
N ALA A 141 -6.89 -1.02 23.83
CA ALA A 141 -6.91 -1.83 25.04
C ALA A 141 -8.34 -2.32 25.24
N GLY A 142 -8.52 -3.62 25.46
CA GLY A 142 -9.84 -4.13 25.81
C GLY A 142 -10.35 -3.33 27.00
N VAL A 143 -11.54 -2.74 26.88
CA VAL A 143 -12.35 -2.48 28.07
C VAL A 143 -12.50 -3.85 28.70
N SER A 144 -11.88 -4.05 29.86
CA SER A 144 -12.11 -5.25 30.66
C SER A 144 -13.63 -5.35 30.83
N GLU A 145 -14.25 -6.38 30.29
CA GLU A 145 -15.57 -6.78 30.76
C GLU A 145 -15.38 -7.07 32.26
N THR A 146 -16.02 -6.25 33.07
CA THR A 146 -16.24 -6.45 34.51
C THR A 146 -17.21 -7.59 34.74
#